data_AF-A0A9D6UJE4-F1
#
_entry.id   AF-A0A9D6UJE4-F1
#
_cell.length_a   1.000
_cell.length_b   1.000
_cell.length_c   1.000
_cell.angle_alpha   90.00
_cell.angle_beta   90.00
_cell.angle_gamma   90.00
#
_symmetry.space_group_name_H-M   'P 1'
#
loop_
_entity.id
_entity.type
_entity.pdbx_description
1 polymer ?
#
loop_
_entity_poly.entity_id
_entity_poly.type
_entity_poly.pdbx_seq_one_letter_code
_entity_poly.pdbx_strand_id
1 'polypeptide(L)'
;MMDKKSIIKKSAYILIPIIILFILFALDHQIRDFVKTNIKSAEWETFVQTLNKFGDGGVQAVIAIILMLAGYLKKNGRLLRTGKFGLFAIILAGIIVPRPTMTDTGASNLGPSITIGFDSFPSGHTASSFALAAILSSVYPKGRYIFYSLAGIASLSRIYLDSHFASDVFAGAVIGAWIGWLAYKRGKWQAT
;
A
#
# COMPACT_ATOMS: atom_id res chain seq x y z
N MET A 1 -11.64 17.90 -29.77
CA MET A 1 -12.87 17.19 -29.34
C MET A 1 -12.47 15.75 -28.99
N MET A 2 -12.63 15.30 -27.74
CA MET A 2 -12.19 13.96 -27.32
C MET A 2 -13.16 12.89 -27.84
N ASP A 3 -12.65 11.80 -28.43
CA ASP A 3 -13.44 10.67 -28.94
C ASP A 3 -14.30 10.04 -27.82
N LYS A 4 -15.58 9.77 -28.12
CA LYS A 4 -16.56 9.15 -27.21
C LYS A 4 -16.04 7.82 -26.66
N LYS A 5 -15.31 7.01 -27.45
CA LYS A 5 -14.68 5.77 -26.96
C LYS A 5 -13.53 6.03 -25.97
N SER A 6 -12.80 7.14 -26.14
CA SER A 6 -11.75 7.57 -25.21
C SER A 6 -12.34 8.01 -23.86
N ILE A 7 -13.47 8.72 -23.89
CA ILE A 7 -14.18 9.15 -22.67
C ILE A 7 -14.67 7.93 -21.88
N ILE A 8 -15.32 6.97 -22.56
CA ILE A 8 -15.83 5.74 -21.92
C ILE A 8 -14.72 4.90 -21.30
N LYS A 9 -13.57 4.75 -21.99
CA LYS A 9 -12.42 4.03 -21.42
C LYS A 9 -11.87 4.74 -20.17
N LYS A 10 -11.73 6.07 -20.22
CA LYS A 10 -11.20 6.87 -19.10
C LYS A 10 -12.14 6.82 -17.88
N SER A 11 -13.45 6.87 -18.08
CA SER A 11 -14.42 6.76 -16.99
C SER A 11 -14.41 5.37 -16.36
N ALA A 12 -14.21 4.30 -17.14
CA ALA A 12 -14.10 2.94 -16.61
C ALA A 12 -12.93 2.77 -15.62
N TYR A 13 -11.76 3.38 -15.89
CA TYR A 13 -10.61 3.31 -14.97
C TYR A 13 -10.87 3.96 -13.60
N ILE A 14 -11.84 4.87 -13.50
CA ILE A 14 -12.23 5.52 -12.25
C ILE A 14 -13.40 4.78 -11.60
N LEU A 15 -14.39 4.38 -12.39
CA LEU A 15 -15.61 3.74 -11.88
C LEU A 15 -15.35 2.33 -11.35
N ILE A 16 -14.48 1.54 -12.00
CA ILE A 16 -14.18 0.17 -11.57
C ILE A 16 -13.63 0.10 -10.15
N PRO A 17 -12.55 0.82 -9.77
CA PRO A 17 -12.02 0.75 -8.40
C PRO A 17 -13.02 1.31 -7.38
N ILE A 18 -13.86 2.28 -7.75
CA ILE A 18 -14.93 2.78 -6.87
C ILE A 18 -15.97 1.69 -6.62
N ILE A 19 -16.45 1.01 -7.68
CA ILE A 19 -17.41 -0.10 -7.55
C ILE A 19 -16.83 -1.23 -6.71
N ILE A 20 -15.57 -1.61 -6.94
CA ILE A 20 -14.89 -2.63 -6.13
C ILE A 20 -14.82 -2.20 -4.66
N LEU A 21 -14.49 -0.94 -4.40
CA LEU A 21 -14.45 -0.41 -3.04
C LEU A 21 -15.81 -0.50 -2.35
N PHE A 22 -16.91 -0.14 -3.03
CA PHE A 22 -18.27 -0.27 -2.49
C PHE A 22 -18.66 -1.74 -2.23
N ILE A 23 -18.28 -2.65 -3.13
CA ILE A 23 -18.51 -4.09 -2.92
C ILE A 23 -17.73 -4.58 -1.69
N LEU A 24 -16.47 -4.16 -1.53
CA LEU A 24 -15.66 -4.54 -0.38
C LEU A 24 -16.24 -3.99 0.93
N PHE A 25 -16.72 -2.74 0.94
CA PHE A 25 -17.43 -2.20 2.10
C PHE A 25 -18.64 -3.05 2.50
N ALA A 26 -19.42 -3.52 1.53
CA ALA A 26 -20.57 -4.38 1.80
C ALA A 26 -20.16 -5.78 2.32
N LEU A 27 -18.96 -6.24 1.98
CA LEU A 27 -18.44 -7.57 2.33
C LEU A 27 -17.46 -7.55 3.51
N ASP A 28 -17.09 -6.40 4.05
CA ASP A 28 -16.02 -6.26 5.04
C ASP A 28 -16.21 -7.14 6.27
N HIS A 29 -17.42 -7.16 6.84
CA HIS A 29 -17.75 -8.04 7.96
C HIS A 29 -17.68 -9.51 7.59
N GLN A 30 -18.21 -9.89 6.42
CA GLN A 30 -18.20 -11.28 5.95
C GLN A 30 -16.77 -11.78 5.73
N ILE A 31 -15.92 -10.96 5.11
CA ILE A 31 -14.51 -11.27 4.87
C ILE A 31 -13.75 -11.38 6.21
N ARG A 32 -13.95 -10.41 7.11
CA ARG A 32 -13.33 -10.42 8.44
C ARG A 32 -13.70 -11.67 9.22
N ASP A 33 -14.99 -11.98 9.29
CA ASP A 33 -15.49 -13.13 10.04
C ASP A 33 -14.98 -14.43 9.43
N PHE A 34 -15.01 -14.56 8.10
CA PHE A 34 -14.45 -15.71 7.39
C PHE A 34 -12.97 -15.94 7.73
N VAL A 35 -12.15 -14.89 7.72
CA VAL A 35 -10.71 -14.97 8.06
C VAL A 35 -10.54 -15.38 9.53
N LYS A 36 -11.32 -14.79 10.44
CA LYS A 36 -11.28 -15.12 11.86
C LYS A 36 -11.66 -16.57 12.16
N THR A 37 -12.69 -17.10 11.51
CA THR A 37 -13.22 -18.43 11.82
C THR A 37 -12.51 -19.55 11.09
N ASN A 38 -12.01 -19.31 9.87
CA ASN A 38 -11.51 -20.38 9.00
C ASN A 38 -9.99 -20.36 8.78
N ILE A 39 -9.32 -19.22 9.00
CA ILE A 39 -7.91 -19.04 8.65
C ILE A 39 -7.03 -18.85 9.88
N LYS A 40 -7.54 -18.22 10.95
CA LYS A 40 -6.74 -17.96 12.15
C LYS A 40 -6.26 -19.25 12.82
N SER A 41 -4.95 -19.39 12.95
CA SER A 41 -4.28 -20.42 13.75
C SER A 41 -2.99 -19.86 14.38
N ALA A 42 -2.47 -20.54 15.40
CA ALA A 42 -1.26 -20.10 16.12
C ALA A 42 0.00 -20.12 15.21
N GLU A 43 0.08 -21.09 14.30
CA GLU A 43 1.18 -21.20 13.33
C GLU A 43 1.13 -20.05 12.32
N TRP A 44 -0.07 -19.76 11.79
CA TRP A 44 -0.27 -18.67 10.85
C TRP A 44 -0.03 -17.32 11.49
N GLU A 45 -0.36 -17.14 12.77
CA GLU A 45 -0.18 -15.88 13.46
C GLU A 45 1.30 -15.45 13.54
N THR A 46 2.20 -16.37 13.92
CA THR A 46 3.64 -16.09 13.97
C THR A 46 4.21 -15.71 12.60
N PHE A 47 3.78 -16.44 11.56
CA PHE A 47 4.18 -16.17 10.19
C PHE A 47 3.68 -14.79 9.72
N VAL A 48 2.41 -14.48 9.97
CA VAL A 48 1.78 -13.22 9.59
C VAL A 48 2.40 -12.03 10.35
N GLN A 49 2.71 -12.18 11.63
CA GLN A 49 3.41 -11.14 12.40
C GLN A 49 4.81 -10.85 11.83
N THR A 50 5.51 -11.87 11.33
CA THR A 50 6.80 -11.68 10.64
C THR A 50 6.61 -10.92 9.33
N LEU A 51 5.59 -11.26 8.55
CA LEU A 51 5.25 -10.54 7.32
C LEU A 51 4.84 -9.09 7.55
N ASN A 52 4.09 -8.82 8.62
CA ASN A 52 3.66 -7.47 9.00
C ASN A 52 4.85 -6.54 9.25
N LYS A 53 6.02 -7.04 9.68
CA LYS A 53 7.23 -6.20 9.81
C LYS A 53 7.69 -5.63 8.47
N PHE A 54 7.53 -6.34 7.36
CA PHE A 54 7.94 -5.86 6.03
C PHE A 54 7.01 -4.79 5.45
N GLY A 55 5.77 -4.73 5.91
CA GLY A 55 4.85 -3.68 5.53
C GLY A 55 4.97 -2.41 6.39
N ASP A 56 5.73 -2.46 7.49
CA ASP A 56 5.96 -1.31 8.35
C ASP A 56 6.71 -0.19 7.60
N GLY A 57 6.15 1.02 7.62
CA GLY A 57 6.71 2.17 6.90
C GLY A 57 8.13 2.53 7.35
N GLY A 58 8.47 2.30 8.63
CA GLY A 58 9.82 2.50 9.16
C GLY A 58 10.81 1.49 8.58
N VAL A 59 10.44 0.20 8.57
CA VAL A 59 11.26 -0.86 7.94
C VAL A 59 11.45 -0.58 6.44
N GLN A 60 10.39 -0.18 5.74
CA GLN A 60 10.46 0.19 4.33
C GLN A 60 11.34 1.42 4.08
N ALA A 61 11.28 2.43 4.95
CA ALA A 61 12.13 3.60 4.88
C ALA A 61 13.61 3.22 5.07
N VAL A 62 13.92 2.33 6.02
CA VAL A 62 15.28 1.80 6.21
C VAL A 62 15.76 1.07 4.96
N ILE A 63 14.92 0.22 4.36
CA ILE A 63 15.25 -0.45 3.08
C ILE A 63 15.54 0.58 1.99
N ALA A 64 14.71 1.63 1.86
CA ALA A 64 14.91 2.69 0.87
C ALA A 64 16.22 3.46 1.10
N ILE A 65 16.58 3.74 2.36
CA ILE A 65 17.85 4.37 2.74
C ILE A 65 19.04 3.45 2.39
N ILE A 66 18.95 2.15 2.68
CA ILE A 66 19.98 1.17 2.32
C ILE A 66 20.18 1.12 0.80
N LEU A 67 19.10 1.09 0.01
CA LEU A 67 19.17 1.15 -1.45
C LEU A 67 19.82 2.45 -1.94
N MET A 68 19.49 3.57 -1.29
CA MET A 68 20.08 4.87 -1.59
C MET A 68 21.59 4.87 -1.33
N LEU A 69 22.03 4.40 -0.16
CA LEU A 69 23.43 4.30 0.23
C LEU A 69 24.20 3.33 -0.68
N ALA A 70 23.65 2.14 -0.95
CA ALA A 70 24.25 1.18 -1.86
C ALA A 70 24.38 1.73 -3.29
N GLY A 71 23.40 2.51 -3.74
CA GLY A 71 23.45 3.20 -5.03
C GLY A 71 24.54 4.27 -5.07
N TYR A 72 24.72 5.01 -3.99
CA TYR A 72 25.81 5.98 -3.85
C TYR A 72 27.19 5.29 -3.87
N LEU A 73 27.39 4.26 -3.04
CA LEU A 73 28.65 3.54 -2.92
C LEU A 73 29.04 2.81 -4.21
N LYS A 74 28.07 2.17 -4.89
CA LYS A 74 28.30 1.45 -6.15
C LYS A 74 28.28 2.36 -7.38
N LYS A 75 28.15 3.69 -7.20
CA LYS A 75 27.95 4.67 -8.29
C LYS A 75 26.83 4.25 -9.28
N ASN A 76 25.83 3.55 -8.77
CA ASN A 76 24.72 3.04 -9.55
C ASN A 76 23.53 4.00 -9.44
N GLY A 77 23.39 4.88 -10.43
CA GLY A 77 22.34 5.89 -10.49
C GLY A 77 20.92 5.29 -10.42
N ARG A 78 20.71 4.09 -10.96
CA ARG A 78 19.40 3.40 -10.91
C ARG A 78 19.04 3.03 -9.47
N LEU A 79 19.97 2.45 -8.73
CA LEU A 79 19.75 2.02 -7.35
C LEU A 79 19.58 3.23 -6.40
N LEU A 80 20.39 4.28 -6.61
CA LEU A 80 20.30 5.54 -5.86
C LEU A 80 18.93 6.21 -6.04
N ARG A 81 18.42 6.25 -7.28
CA ARG A 81 17.09 6.80 -7.60
C ARG A 81 15.98 5.96 -6.96
N THR A 82 16.06 4.63 -7.03
CA THR A 82 15.11 3.73 -6.35
C THR A 82 14.98 4.06 -4.87
N GLY A 83 16.11 4.19 -4.17
CA GLY A 83 16.11 4.54 -2.75
C GLY A 83 15.52 5.91 -2.46
N LYS A 84 15.95 6.95 -3.20
CA LYS A 84 15.45 8.33 -3.02
C LYS A 84 13.94 8.45 -3.24
N PHE A 85 13.45 7.96 -4.37
CA PHE A 85 12.02 8.07 -4.70
C PHE A 85 11.17 7.08 -3.91
N GLY A 86 11.71 5.92 -3.54
CA GLY A 86 11.06 4.99 -2.62
C GLY A 86 10.82 5.63 -1.26
N LEU A 87 11.85 6.26 -0.69
CA LEU A 87 11.73 6.98 0.58
C LEU A 87 10.72 8.14 0.49
N PHE A 88 10.81 8.94 -0.58
CA PHE A 88 9.85 10.03 -0.81
C PHE A 88 8.40 9.52 -0.93
N ALA A 89 8.17 8.43 -1.66
CA ALA A 89 6.84 7.86 -1.84
C ALA A 89 6.29 7.28 -0.53
N ILE A 90 7.13 6.64 0.30
CA ILE A 90 6.74 6.14 1.63
C ILE A 90 6.34 7.29 2.55
N ILE A 91 7.16 8.35 2.62
CA ILE A 91 6.87 9.54 3.44
C ILE A 91 5.57 10.19 2.97
N LEU A 92 5.42 10.39 1.65
CA LEU A 92 4.22 10.99 1.07
C LEU A 92 2.97 10.13 1.33
N ALA A 93 3.10 8.80 1.25
CA ALA A 93 2.03 7.88 1.62
C ALA A 93 1.65 7.98 3.10
N GLY A 94 2.63 8.12 4.00
CA GLY A 94 2.37 8.32 5.42
C GLY A 94 1.75 9.68 5.77
N ILE A 95 2.00 10.71 4.97
CA ILE A 95 1.36 12.03 5.14
C ILE A 95 -0.07 12.01 4.60
N ILE A 96 -0.30 11.40 3.43
CA ILE A 96 -1.62 11.34 2.78
C ILE A 96 -2.54 10.35 3.49
N VAL A 97 -1.98 9.26 3.99
CA VAL A 97 -2.69 8.20 4.72
C VAL A 97 -2.02 8.02 6.09
N PRO A 98 -2.29 8.94 7.04
CA PRO A 98 -1.71 8.87 8.37
C PRO A 98 -2.15 7.59 9.08
N ARG A 99 -1.22 6.97 9.81
CA ARG A 99 -1.53 5.80 10.64
C ARG A 99 -2.45 6.22 11.79
N PRO A 100 -3.60 5.55 12.01
CA PRO A 100 -4.44 5.82 13.18
C PRO A 100 -3.64 5.65 14.46
N THR A 101 -3.84 6.57 15.39
CA THR A 101 -3.01 6.70 16.59
C THR A 101 -3.49 5.83 17.76
N MET A 102 -4.65 5.15 17.66
CA MET A 102 -5.19 4.36 18.78
C MET A 102 -5.81 3.04 18.31
N THR A 103 -5.17 1.91 18.61
CA THR A 103 -5.85 0.62 18.90
C THR A 103 -4.89 -0.33 19.63
N ASP A 104 -4.49 0.02 20.85
CA ASP A 104 -4.06 -0.96 21.87
C ASP A 104 -5.11 -1.11 22.99
N THR A 105 -6.24 -0.38 22.92
CA THR A 105 -7.28 -0.36 23.96
C THR A 105 -8.66 -0.75 23.42
N GLY A 106 -8.81 -1.97 22.91
CA GLY A 106 -10.08 -2.74 22.89
C GLY A 106 -11.33 -2.17 22.18
N ALA A 107 -11.31 -0.93 21.72
CA ALA A 107 -12.40 -0.23 21.05
C ALA A 107 -11.96 0.08 19.61
N SER A 108 -11.86 -0.98 18.79
CA SER A 108 -11.50 -0.84 17.39
C SER A 108 -12.73 -0.44 16.58
N ASN A 109 -12.90 0.87 16.39
CA ASN A 109 -13.76 1.42 15.32
C ASN A 109 -13.10 1.05 13.99
N LEU A 110 -13.34 -0.17 13.51
CA LEU A 110 -12.72 -0.70 12.30
C LEU A 110 -13.30 -0.10 11.01
N GLY A 111 -14.29 0.78 11.08
CA GLY A 111 -14.91 1.41 9.91
C GLY A 111 -14.40 2.83 9.61
N PRO A 112 -14.86 3.43 8.49
CA PRO A 112 -14.61 4.84 8.20
C PRO A 112 -15.20 5.70 9.33
N SER A 113 -14.32 6.25 10.14
CA SER A 113 -14.65 7.25 11.15
C SER A 113 -14.21 8.62 10.62
N ILE A 114 -14.87 9.67 11.12
CA ILE A 114 -14.52 11.08 10.84
C ILE A 114 -13.75 11.66 12.06
N THR A 115 -13.54 10.83 13.08
CA THR A 115 -12.93 11.21 14.36
C THR A 115 -11.43 11.01 14.28
N ILE A 116 -10.69 12.13 14.22
CA ILE A 116 -9.23 12.17 14.20
C ILE A 116 -8.66 11.25 15.30
N GLY A 117 -7.96 10.18 14.88
CA GLY A 117 -7.35 9.19 15.78
C GLY A 117 -8.07 7.84 15.88
N PHE A 118 -9.30 7.72 15.37
CA PHE A 118 -10.09 6.47 15.34
C PHE A 118 -10.29 5.90 13.93
N ASP A 119 -9.64 6.47 12.92
CA ASP A 119 -9.91 6.12 11.52
C ASP A 119 -8.96 5.01 11.03
N SER A 120 -9.45 3.78 10.92
CA SER A 120 -8.72 2.66 10.29
C SER A 120 -8.63 2.80 8.77
N PHE A 121 -9.45 3.67 8.18
CA PHE A 121 -9.58 3.84 6.73
C PHE A 121 -8.89 5.13 6.25
N PRO A 122 -8.08 5.09 5.18
CA PRO A 122 -7.52 3.91 4.52
C PRO A 122 -6.27 3.39 5.23
N SER A 123 -5.82 2.17 4.91
CA SER A 123 -4.64 1.59 5.58
C SER A 123 -3.33 2.26 5.12
N GLY A 124 -2.68 3.01 6.03
CA GLY A 124 -1.37 3.65 5.78
C GLY A 124 -0.24 2.64 5.53
N HIS A 125 -0.29 1.49 6.20
CA HIS A 125 0.64 0.38 6.01
C HIS A 125 0.57 -0.22 4.59
N THR A 126 -0.65 -0.38 4.08
CA THR A 126 -0.86 -0.80 2.71
C THR A 126 -0.47 0.30 1.72
N ALA A 127 -0.77 1.57 2.03
CA ALA A 127 -0.40 2.69 1.17
C ALA A 127 1.12 2.80 0.98
N SER A 128 1.92 2.71 2.06
CA SER A 128 3.39 2.75 1.96
C SER A 128 3.94 1.55 1.17
N SER A 129 3.41 0.35 1.42
CA SER A 129 3.81 -0.89 0.74
C SER A 129 3.57 -0.83 -0.77
N PHE A 130 2.38 -0.37 -1.19
CA PHE A 130 2.05 -0.23 -2.61
C PHE A 130 2.76 0.96 -3.26
N ALA A 131 3.05 2.03 -2.53
CA ALA A 131 3.86 3.14 -3.02
C ALA A 131 5.29 2.70 -3.34
N LEU A 132 5.93 1.94 -2.44
CA LEU A 132 7.25 1.37 -2.67
C LEU A 132 7.23 0.35 -3.83
N ALA A 133 6.22 -0.52 -3.89
CA ALA A 133 6.07 -1.48 -4.99
C ALA A 133 5.89 -0.79 -6.36
N ALA A 134 5.15 0.33 -6.42
CA ALA A 134 4.99 1.12 -7.62
C ALA A 134 6.32 1.77 -8.08
N ILE A 135 7.14 2.26 -7.16
CA ILE A 135 8.49 2.74 -7.50
C ILE A 135 9.35 1.58 -8.01
N LEU A 136 9.45 0.48 -7.27
CA LEU A 136 10.27 -0.66 -7.64
C LEU A 136 9.86 -1.28 -8.98
N SER A 137 8.57 -1.40 -9.26
CA SER A 137 8.07 -1.91 -10.54
C SER A 137 8.33 -0.96 -11.70
N SER A 138 8.29 0.35 -11.46
CA SER A 138 8.64 1.36 -12.47
C SER A 138 10.14 1.35 -12.78
N VAL A 139 10.99 1.13 -11.77
CA VAL A 139 12.44 1.02 -11.98
C VAL A 139 12.84 -0.34 -12.56
N TYR A 140 12.23 -1.43 -12.10
CA TYR A 140 12.54 -2.82 -12.47
C TYR A 140 11.29 -3.56 -12.99
N PRO A 141 10.87 -3.31 -14.25
CA PRO A 141 9.60 -3.84 -14.78
C PRO A 141 9.49 -5.37 -14.75
N LYS A 142 10.61 -6.08 -14.91
CA LYS A 142 10.66 -7.55 -14.83
C LYS A 142 10.26 -8.09 -13.45
N GLY A 143 10.50 -7.32 -12.39
CA GLY A 143 10.17 -7.68 -11.01
C GLY A 143 8.78 -7.24 -10.55
N ARG A 144 7.98 -6.58 -11.41
CA ARG A 144 6.70 -5.95 -11.00
C ARG A 144 5.77 -6.88 -10.24
N TYR A 145 5.65 -8.12 -10.70
CA TYR A 145 4.76 -9.11 -10.08
C TYR A 145 5.24 -9.47 -8.68
N ILE A 146 6.55 -9.62 -8.49
CA ILE A 146 7.14 -9.92 -7.19
C ILE A 146 6.88 -8.76 -6.22
N PHE A 147 7.12 -7.51 -6.63
CA PHE A 147 6.94 -6.36 -5.74
C PHE A 147 5.47 -6.17 -5.32
N TYR A 148 4.53 -6.29 -6.27
CA TYR A 148 3.11 -6.18 -5.95
C TYR A 148 2.60 -7.38 -5.14
N SER A 149 3.12 -8.60 -5.39
CA SER A 149 2.79 -9.75 -4.55
C SER A 149 3.26 -9.58 -3.12
N LEU A 150 4.49 -9.09 -2.90
CA LEU A 150 5.01 -8.81 -1.56
C LEU A 150 4.17 -7.73 -0.85
N ALA A 151 3.82 -6.65 -1.56
CA ALA A 151 2.93 -5.62 -1.02
C ALA A 151 1.53 -6.17 -0.70
N GLY A 152 1.00 -7.06 -1.55
CA GLY A 152 -0.26 -7.75 -1.32
C GLY A 152 -0.23 -8.64 -0.08
N ILE A 153 0.80 -9.49 0.05
CA ILE A 153 0.99 -10.36 1.22
C ILE A 153 1.10 -9.54 2.52
N ALA A 154 1.92 -8.48 2.50
CA ALA A 154 2.03 -7.58 3.65
C ALA A 154 0.69 -6.91 3.99
N SER A 155 -0.13 -6.60 3.00
CA SER A 155 -1.43 -5.96 3.23
C SER A 155 -2.51 -6.94 3.70
N LEU A 156 -2.50 -8.18 3.21
CA LEU A 156 -3.38 -9.24 3.68
C LEU A 156 -3.12 -9.58 5.16
N SER A 157 -1.88 -9.39 5.64
CA SER A 157 -1.55 -9.52 7.06
C SER A 157 -2.40 -8.61 7.95
N ARG A 158 -2.83 -7.44 7.43
CA ARG A 158 -3.62 -6.45 8.17
C ARG A 158 -5.06 -6.90 8.39
N ILE A 159 -5.62 -7.64 7.43
CA ILE A 159 -6.95 -8.26 7.55
C ILE A 159 -6.87 -9.44 8.54
N TYR A 160 -5.82 -10.27 8.42
CA TYR A 160 -5.60 -11.39 9.32
C TYR A 160 -5.43 -10.96 10.79
N LEU A 161 -4.66 -9.90 11.03
CA LEU A 161 -4.43 -9.33 12.37
C LEU A 161 -5.62 -8.53 12.90
N ASP A 162 -6.76 -8.55 12.22
CA ASP A 162 -7.98 -7.84 12.59
C ASP A 162 -7.77 -6.32 12.79
N SER A 163 -6.77 -5.77 12.10
CA SER A 163 -6.35 -4.37 12.27
C SER A 163 -7.00 -3.45 11.24
N HIS A 164 -7.48 -4.01 10.13
CA HIS A 164 -8.10 -3.28 9.03
C HIS A 164 -9.11 -4.16 8.30
N PHE A 165 -10.14 -3.53 7.73
CA PHE A 165 -11.05 -4.18 6.81
C PHE A 165 -10.45 -4.36 5.40
N ALA A 166 -11.12 -5.17 4.57
CA ALA A 166 -10.69 -5.40 3.20
C ALA A 166 -10.80 -4.14 2.33
N SER A 167 -11.81 -3.30 2.59
CA SER A 167 -11.96 -1.98 1.98
C SER A 167 -10.81 -1.03 2.33
N ASP A 168 -10.37 -0.97 3.60
CA ASP A 168 -9.23 -0.15 4.06
C ASP A 168 -7.95 -0.52 3.29
N VAL A 169 -7.71 -1.82 3.14
CA VAL A 169 -6.57 -2.39 2.42
C VAL A 169 -6.65 -2.05 0.93
N PHE A 170 -7.81 -2.25 0.31
CA PHE A 170 -7.98 -1.94 -1.11
C PHE A 170 -7.81 -0.44 -1.40
N ALA A 171 -8.42 0.43 -0.61
CA ALA A 171 -8.28 1.87 -0.73
C ALA A 171 -6.81 2.32 -0.54
N GLY A 172 -6.15 1.79 0.50
CA GLY A 172 -4.72 2.03 0.72
C GLY A 172 -3.86 1.58 -0.47
N ALA A 173 -4.18 0.44 -1.08
CA ALA A 173 -3.42 -0.10 -2.20
C ALA A 173 -3.54 0.79 -3.45
N VAL A 174 -4.75 1.25 -3.74
CA VAL A 174 -5.02 2.18 -4.86
C VAL A 174 -4.30 3.50 -4.64
N ILE A 175 -4.44 4.10 -3.45
CA ILE A 175 -3.79 5.38 -3.10
C ILE A 175 -2.27 5.25 -3.15
N GLY A 176 -1.71 4.22 -2.52
CA GLY A 176 -0.27 3.95 -2.51
C GLY A 176 0.31 3.78 -3.91
N ALA A 177 -0.33 2.94 -4.74
CA ALA A 177 0.11 2.74 -6.12
C ALA A 177 0.08 4.04 -6.94
N TRP A 178 -0.95 4.87 -6.74
CA TRP A 178 -1.05 6.20 -7.36
C TRP A 178 0.07 7.14 -6.91
N ILE A 179 0.37 7.19 -5.61
CA ILE A 179 1.46 8.02 -5.06
C ILE A 179 2.80 7.61 -5.65
N GLY A 180 3.12 6.31 -5.66
CA GLY A 180 4.37 5.81 -6.23
C GLY A 180 4.48 6.09 -7.73
N TRP A 181 3.40 5.92 -8.49
CA TRP A 181 3.37 6.26 -9.91
C TRP A 181 3.59 7.77 -10.16
N LEU A 182 2.94 8.65 -9.38
CA LEU A 182 3.12 10.10 -9.49
C LEU A 182 4.54 10.52 -9.11
N ALA A 183 5.10 9.96 -8.04
CA ALA A 183 6.46 10.20 -7.61
C ALA A 183 7.47 9.80 -8.68
N TYR A 184 7.28 8.63 -9.32
CA TYR A 184 8.09 8.20 -10.45
C TYR A 184 7.96 9.13 -11.66
N LYS A 185 6.73 9.50 -12.05
CA LYS A 185 6.49 10.33 -13.24
C LYS A 185 7.00 11.77 -13.10
N ARG A 186 6.92 12.34 -11.89
CA ARG A 186 7.42 13.70 -11.60
C ARG A 186 8.93 13.75 -11.40
N GLY A 187 9.54 12.66 -10.93
CA GLY A 187 10.97 12.48 -11.12
C GLY A 187 11.22 12.43 -12.63
N LYS A 188 11.98 13.36 -13.19
CA LYS A 188 12.27 13.38 -14.64
C LYS A 188 13.09 12.15 -15.04
N TRP A 189 12.44 11.01 -15.22
CA TRP A 189 13.03 9.71 -15.59
C TRP A 189 13.36 9.60 -17.08
N GLN A 190 13.03 10.62 -17.88
CA GLN A 190 13.25 10.65 -19.33
C GLN A 190 14.57 11.33 -19.76
N ALA A 191 15.47 11.66 -18.84
CA ALA A 191 16.77 12.22 -19.22
C ALA A 191 17.92 11.50 -18.51
N THR A 192 18.95 11.22 -19.32
CA THR A 192 20.22 10.50 -19.10
C THR A 192 20.13 8.99 -19.23
#